data_AF-A0A963GUG0-F1
#
_entry.id   AF-A0A963GUG0-F1
#
_cell.length_a   1.000
_cell.length_b   1.000
_cell.length_c   1.000
_cell.angle_alpha   90.00
_cell.angle_beta   90.00
_cell.angle_gamma   90.00
#
_symmetry.space_group_name_H-M   'P 1'
#
loop_
_entity.id
_entity.type
_entity.pdbx_description
1 polymer ?
#
loop_
_entity_poly.entity_id
_entity_poly.type
_entity_poly.pdbx_seq_one_letter_code
_entity_poly.pdbx_strand_id
1 'polypeptide(L)'
;MCAIPQAHHASLGFTRQNLPAGGHICQIFSNDEDRLDAVLKFLRSGLEAGERVACFSDKLDNARLVGYLADHRLSLEEYTGSGAFSKTDASEVYFADGCFDPERLLGSLRKLREDALAGGFVAARVIGEMMA
;
A
#
# COMPACT_ATOMS: atom_id res chain seq x y z
N MET A 1 -24.59 -15.47 17.66
CA MET A 1 -24.67 -14.59 16.46
C MET A 1 -23.26 -14.17 16.11
N CYS A 2 -22.63 -14.77 15.09
CA CYS A 2 -21.38 -14.23 14.57
C CYS A 2 -21.70 -12.91 13.87
N ALA A 3 -21.20 -11.79 14.40
CA ALA A 3 -21.25 -10.53 13.69
C ALA A 3 -20.55 -10.74 12.35
N ILE A 4 -21.23 -10.45 11.24
CA ILE A 4 -20.58 -10.35 9.94
C ILE A 4 -19.63 -9.15 10.07
N PRO A 5 -18.31 -9.32 9.91
CA PRO A 5 -17.39 -8.19 9.99
C PRO A 5 -17.84 -7.13 9.01
N GLN A 6 -18.03 -5.90 9.50
CA GLN A 6 -18.41 -4.78 8.64
C GLN A 6 -17.27 -4.58 7.63
N ALA A 7 -17.57 -4.66 6.34
CA ALA A 7 -16.55 -4.56 5.31
C ALA A 7 -15.87 -3.19 5.39
N HIS A 8 -14.57 -3.18 5.65
CA HIS A 8 -13.76 -1.97 5.55
C HIS A 8 -13.85 -1.42 4.13
N HIS A 9 -14.17 -0.13 3.98
CA HIS A 9 -14.24 0.54 2.69
C HIS A 9 -13.09 1.53 2.60
N ALA A 10 -12.12 1.21 1.74
CA ALA A 10 -10.90 1.96 1.55
C ALA A 10 -11.12 3.16 0.61
N SER A 11 -10.72 4.34 1.07
CA SER A 11 -10.46 5.49 0.18
C SER A 11 -9.14 5.27 -0.55
N LEU A 12 -9.11 5.58 -1.86
CA LEU A 12 -7.89 5.58 -2.67
C LEU A 12 -7.13 6.90 -2.57
N GLY A 13 -7.72 7.95 -1.99
CA GLY A 13 -7.12 9.28 -1.86
C GLY A 13 -7.18 10.15 -3.13
N PHE A 14 -7.48 9.56 -4.29
CA PHE A 14 -7.58 10.28 -5.58
C PHE A 14 -8.90 10.02 -6.32
N THR A 15 -9.82 9.23 -5.76
CA THR A 15 -11.18 9.01 -6.30
C THR A 15 -12.24 9.42 -5.27
N ARG A 16 -13.47 9.66 -5.73
CA ARG A 16 -14.62 9.98 -4.84
C ARG A 16 -15.28 8.75 -4.24
N GLN A 17 -15.02 7.56 -4.79
CA GLN A 17 -15.66 6.31 -4.39
C GLN A 17 -14.74 5.55 -3.45
N ASN A 18 -15.29 5.11 -2.32
CA ASN A 18 -14.62 4.14 -1.45
C ASN A 18 -14.90 2.74 -1.99
N LEU A 19 -13.92 1.86 -1.91
CA LEU A 19 -14.01 0.49 -2.41
C LEU A 19 -13.95 -0.51 -1.26
N PRO A 20 -14.67 -1.63 -1.34
CA PRO A 20 -14.55 -2.68 -0.34
C PRO A 20 -13.12 -3.22 -0.29
N ALA A 21 -12.63 -3.52 0.91
CA ALA A 21 -11.35 -4.18 1.10
C ALA A 21 -11.30 -5.52 0.31
N GLY A 22 -10.12 -5.84 -0.23
CA GLY A 22 -9.91 -7.00 -1.10
C GLY A 22 -10.07 -6.71 -2.60
N GLY A 23 -10.43 -5.48 -2.99
CA GLY A 23 -10.40 -5.04 -4.38
C GLY A 23 -8.97 -4.93 -4.94
N HIS A 24 -8.83 -5.18 -6.25
CA HIS A 24 -7.62 -4.91 -7.01
C HIS A 24 -7.91 -3.87 -8.08
N ILE A 25 -7.00 -2.93 -8.27
CA ILE A 25 -7.12 -1.85 -9.26
C ILE A 25 -5.83 -1.81 -10.05
N CYS A 26 -5.95 -1.88 -11.37
CA CYS A 26 -4.87 -1.56 -12.28
C CYS A 26 -5.05 -0.10 -12.73
N GLN A 27 -4.18 0.79 -12.25
CA GLN A 27 -4.23 2.19 -12.65
C GLN A 27 -3.32 2.41 -13.86
N ILE A 28 -3.90 2.93 -14.93
CA ILE A 28 -3.18 3.37 -16.13
C ILE A 28 -2.94 4.87 -16.02
N PHE A 29 -1.72 5.31 -16.27
CA PHE A 29 -1.30 6.72 -16.21
C PHE A 29 -0.56 7.10 -17.50
N SER A 30 -0.62 8.38 -17.88
CA SER A 30 -0.01 8.86 -19.12
C SER A 30 1.40 9.40 -18.92
N ASN A 31 1.74 9.81 -17.70
CA ASN A 31 3.05 10.36 -17.36
C ASN A 31 3.43 10.00 -15.91
N ASP A 32 4.69 10.26 -15.58
CA ASP A 32 5.29 9.94 -14.28
C ASP A 32 4.69 10.75 -13.11
N GLU A 33 4.25 11.99 -13.39
CA GLU A 33 3.68 12.89 -12.39
C GLU A 33 2.29 12.41 -11.95
N ASP A 34 1.44 12.00 -12.89
CA ASP A 34 0.12 11.39 -12.61
C ASP A 34 0.26 10.12 -11.77
N ARG A 35 1.27 9.29 -12.09
CA ARG A 35 1.58 8.10 -11.31
C ARG A 35 1.96 8.48 -9.89
N LEU A 36 2.93 9.38 -9.74
CA LEU A 36 3.47 9.77 -8.45
C LEU A 36 2.39 10.40 -7.55
N ASP A 37 1.57 11.30 -8.10
CA ASP A 37 0.46 11.92 -7.39
C ASP A 37 -0.53 10.87 -6.85
N ALA A 38 -0.90 9.89 -7.68
CA ALA A 38 -1.80 8.81 -7.26
C ALA A 38 -1.18 7.89 -6.20
N VAL A 39 0.09 7.51 -6.35
CA VAL A 39 0.83 6.71 -5.37
C VAL A 39 0.86 7.44 -4.02
N LEU A 40 1.26 8.71 -3.99
CA LEU A 40 1.35 9.50 -2.76
C LEU A 40 -0.01 9.66 -2.06
N LYS A 41 -1.07 9.94 -2.83
CA LYS A 41 -2.45 10.01 -2.29
C LYS A 41 -2.94 8.67 -1.75
N PHE A 42 -2.62 7.56 -2.41
CA PHE A 42 -3.00 6.22 -1.98
C PHE A 42 -2.32 5.80 -0.68
N LEU A 43 -1.01 6.07 -0.57
CA LEU A 43 -0.23 5.79 0.63
C LEU A 43 -0.74 6.62 1.81
N ARG A 44 -0.85 7.94 1.64
CA ARG A 44 -1.37 8.85 2.68
C ARG A 44 -2.75 8.41 3.18
N SER A 45 -3.68 8.15 2.26
CA SER A 45 -5.04 7.78 2.63
C SER A 45 -5.13 6.48 3.43
N GLY A 46 -4.20 5.53 3.24
CA GLY A 46 -4.15 4.31 4.04
C GLY A 46 -3.59 4.54 5.44
N LEU A 47 -2.52 5.35 5.53
CA LEU A 47 -1.89 5.70 6.80
C LEU A 47 -2.84 6.51 7.71
N GLU A 48 -3.58 7.47 7.15
CA GLU A 48 -4.60 8.24 7.87
C GLU A 48 -5.78 7.35 8.35
N ALA A 49 -6.08 6.27 7.61
CA ALA A 49 -7.15 5.34 7.94
C ALA A 49 -6.74 4.26 8.95
N GLY A 50 -5.50 4.24 9.43
CA GLY A 50 -5.00 3.22 10.36
C GLY A 50 -4.82 1.84 9.71
N GLU A 51 -4.56 1.81 8.41
CA GLU A 51 -4.27 0.59 7.67
C GLU A 51 -2.77 0.28 7.68
N ARG A 52 -2.41 -1.00 7.51
CA ARG A 52 -1.04 -1.39 7.20
C ARG A 52 -0.78 -1.23 5.70
N VAL A 53 0.20 -0.41 5.35
CA VAL A 53 0.50 0.00 3.97
C VAL A 53 1.83 -0.58 3.51
N ALA A 54 1.80 -1.38 2.46
CA ALA A 54 3.00 -1.87 1.77
C ALA A 54 3.19 -1.18 0.42
N CYS A 55 4.40 -0.71 0.15
CA CYS A 55 4.78 -0.08 -1.12
C CYS A 55 5.87 -0.89 -1.81
N PHE A 56 5.54 -1.52 -2.94
CA PHE A 56 6.49 -2.25 -3.79
C PHE A 56 6.83 -1.36 -4.98
N SER A 57 7.96 -0.66 -4.90
CA SER A 57 8.33 0.34 -5.90
C SER A 57 9.83 0.60 -5.91
N ASP A 58 10.44 0.43 -7.09
CA ASP A 58 11.83 0.85 -7.36
C ASP A 58 11.91 2.35 -7.74
N LYS A 59 10.79 2.98 -8.11
CA LYS A 59 10.75 4.37 -8.62
C LYS A 59 10.38 5.44 -7.59
N LEU A 60 9.70 5.06 -6.51
CA LEU A 60 9.33 6.00 -5.47
C LEU A 60 10.56 6.37 -4.63
N ASP A 61 10.98 7.61 -4.74
CA ASP A 61 12.02 8.19 -3.90
C ASP A 61 11.49 8.41 -2.46
N ASN A 62 12.23 7.89 -1.48
CA ASN A 62 11.93 8.07 -0.06
C ASN A 62 11.93 9.54 0.35
N ALA A 63 12.83 10.38 -0.20
CA ALA A 63 12.87 11.79 0.16
C ALA A 63 11.59 12.53 -0.29
N ARG A 64 11.07 12.18 -1.48
CA ARG A 64 9.78 12.70 -1.97
C ARG A 64 8.62 12.25 -1.10
N LEU A 65 8.58 10.98 -0.70
CA LEU A 65 7.53 10.46 0.18
C LEU A 65 7.56 11.15 1.56
N VAL A 66 8.75 11.31 2.15
CA VAL A 66 8.93 12.02 3.43
C VAL A 66 8.44 13.47 3.33
N GLY A 67 8.86 14.21 2.31
CA GLY A 67 8.43 15.59 2.11
C GLY A 67 6.91 15.72 1.95
N TYR A 68 6.32 14.88 1.11
CA TYR A 68 4.87 14.86 0.90
C TYR A 68 4.09 14.56 2.19
N LEU A 69 4.52 13.56 2.98
CA LEU A 69 3.86 13.25 4.25
C LEU A 69 4.04 14.38 5.27
N ALA A 70 5.21 15.02 5.32
CA ALA A 70 5.46 16.16 6.19
C ALA A 70 4.54 17.36 5.87
N ASP A 71 4.29 17.65 4.59
CA ASP A 71 3.32 18.67 4.16
C ASP A 71 1.89 18.38 4.65
N HIS A 72 1.59 17.10 4.92
CA HIS A 72 0.34 16.63 5.50
C HIS A 72 0.40 16.39 7.02
N ARG A 73 1.48 16.82 7.69
CA ARG A 73 1.70 16.65 9.14
C ARG A 73 1.79 15.19 9.58
N LEU A 74 2.31 14.33 8.71
CA LEU A 74 2.51 12.91 8.93
C LEU A 74 4.00 12.57 8.92
N SER A 75 4.43 11.66 9.81
CA SER A 75 5.82 11.21 9.87
C SER A 75 5.96 9.80 9.29
N LEU A 76 6.74 9.67 8.22
CA LEU A 76 7.06 8.35 7.65
C LEU A 76 7.80 7.47 8.68
N GLU A 77 8.68 8.08 9.48
CA GLU A 77 9.45 7.36 10.51
C GLU A 77 8.55 6.75 11.58
N GLU A 78 7.54 7.49 12.06
CA GLU A 78 6.57 6.97 13.05
C GLU A 78 5.75 5.81 12.47
N TYR A 79 5.33 5.91 11.20
CA TYR A 79 4.61 4.84 10.53
C TYR A 79 5.47 3.61 10.26
N THR A 80 6.76 3.79 9.94
CA THR A 80 7.69 2.66 9.82
C THR A 80 7.98 2.03 11.19
N GLY A 81 8.22 2.84 12.22
CA GLY A 81 8.50 2.37 13.58
C GLY A 81 7.34 1.62 14.23
N SER A 82 6.11 1.99 13.90
CA SER A 82 4.88 1.28 14.33
C SER A 82 4.53 0.07 13.46
N GLY A 83 5.24 -0.16 12.35
CA GLY A 83 4.94 -1.22 11.38
C GLY A 83 3.76 -0.94 10.46
N ALA A 84 3.19 0.26 10.52
CA ALA A 84 2.10 0.72 9.66
C ALA A 84 2.55 0.94 8.20
N PHE A 85 3.83 1.22 7.96
CA PHE A 85 4.38 1.40 6.62
C PHE A 85 5.62 0.53 6.39
N SER A 86 5.68 -0.10 5.22
CA SER A 86 6.89 -0.73 4.68
C SER A 86 7.06 -0.43 3.20
N LYS A 87 8.29 -0.15 2.77
CA LYS A 87 8.67 -0.07 1.36
C LYS A 87 9.68 -1.17 1.04
N THR A 88 9.48 -1.82 -0.09
CA THR A 88 10.40 -2.80 -0.67
C THR A 88 10.52 -2.51 -2.16
N ASP A 89 11.63 -2.86 -2.76
CA ASP A 89 11.82 -2.74 -4.20
C ASP A 89 10.91 -3.75 -4.92
N ALA A 90 10.25 -3.33 -6.00
CA ALA A 90 9.27 -4.19 -6.66
C ALA A 90 9.95 -5.39 -7.31
N SER A 91 11.18 -5.19 -7.81
CA SER A 91 12.05 -6.24 -8.31
C SER A 91 12.30 -7.35 -7.28
N GLU A 92 12.59 -6.99 -6.03
CA GLU A 92 12.81 -7.95 -4.94
C GLU A 92 11.54 -8.73 -4.60
N VAL A 93 10.37 -8.10 -4.62
CA VAL A 93 9.10 -8.76 -4.31
C VAL A 93 8.68 -9.71 -5.42
N TYR A 94 8.72 -9.26 -6.68
CA TYR A 94 8.26 -10.05 -7.81
C TYR A 94 9.24 -11.15 -8.19
N PHE A 95 10.55 -10.90 -8.07
CA PHE A 95 11.61 -11.78 -8.55
C PHE A 95 12.58 -12.24 -7.45
N ALA A 96 12.08 -12.46 -6.22
CA ALA A 96 12.89 -12.88 -5.08
C ALA A 96 13.88 -14.05 -5.38
N ASP A 97 13.47 -15.02 -6.20
CA ASP A 97 14.30 -16.17 -6.63
C ASP A 97 14.73 -16.08 -8.11
N GLY A 98 14.82 -14.88 -8.65
CA GLY A 98 15.16 -14.62 -10.06
C GLY A 98 14.05 -14.94 -11.07
N CYS A 99 12.88 -15.41 -10.62
CA CYS A 99 11.71 -15.66 -11.45
C CYS A 99 10.42 -15.21 -10.76
N PHE A 100 9.43 -14.83 -11.55
CA PHE A 100 8.09 -14.49 -11.06
C PHE A 100 7.33 -15.76 -10.68
N ASP A 101 6.82 -15.79 -9.45
CA ASP A 101 5.95 -16.85 -8.94
C ASP A 101 4.66 -16.20 -8.38
N PRO A 102 3.50 -16.42 -9.02
CA PRO A 102 2.24 -15.85 -8.56
C PRO A 102 1.77 -16.43 -7.22
N GLU A 103 2.02 -17.71 -6.92
CA GLU A 103 1.61 -18.32 -5.65
C GLU A 103 2.44 -17.75 -4.50
N ARG A 104 3.74 -17.50 -4.72
CA ARG A 104 4.59 -16.79 -3.76
C ARG A 104 4.08 -15.38 -3.49
N LEU A 105 3.77 -14.61 -4.55
CA LEU A 105 3.23 -13.25 -4.40
C LEU A 105 1.90 -13.27 -3.61
N LEU A 106 0.97 -14.15 -3.98
CA LEU A 106 -0.31 -14.29 -3.28
C LEU A 106 -0.11 -14.72 -1.82
N GLY A 107 0.84 -15.61 -1.54
CA GLY A 107 1.23 -15.98 -0.18
C GLY A 107 1.72 -14.79 0.64
N SER A 108 2.58 -13.95 0.07
CA SER A 108 3.07 -12.73 0.72
C SER A 108 1.94 -11.73 1.00
N LEU A 109 0.99 -11.56 0.08
CA LEU A 109 -0.17 -10.69 0.29
C LEU A 109 -1.12 -11.23 1.37
N ARG A 110 -1.34 -12.55 1.42
CA ARG A 110 -2.13 -13.20 2.49
C ARG A 110 -1.48 -12.98 3.85
N LYS A 111 -0.16 -13.19 3.94
CA LYS A 111 0.62 -12.97 5.15
C LYS A 111 0.57 -11.50 5.61
N LEU A 112 0.76 -10.56 4.69
CA LEU A 112 0.65 -9.12 4.99
C LEU A 112 -0.69 -8.79 5.65
N ARG A 113 -1.79 -9.32 5.11
CA ARG A 113 -3.14 -9.14 5.66
C ARG A 113 -3.26 -9.74 7.06
N GLU A 114 -2.80 -10.98 7.25
CA GLU A 114 -2.87 -11.68 8.54
C GLU A 114 -2.06 -10.95 9.62
N ASP A 115 -0.84 -10.56 9.29
CA ASP A 115 0.04 -9.83 10.20
C ASP A 115 -0.52 -8.42 10.49
N ALA A 116 -1.21 -7.78 9.54
CA ALA A 116 -1.89 -6.49 9.77
C ALA A 116 -3.02 -6.64 10.80
N LEU A 117 -3.89 -7.63 10.64
CA LEU A 117 -4.99 -7.87 11.57
C LEU A 117 -4.48 -8.27 12.96
N ALA A 118 -3.44 -9.11 13.03
CA ALA A 118 -2.80 -9.49 14.29
C ALA A 118 -2.11 -8.29 14.98
N GLY A 119 -1.62 -7.32 14.20
CA GLY A 119 -1.04 -6.07 14.70
C GLY A 119 -2.06 -4.99 15.10
N GLY A 120 -3.37 -5.27 14.99
CA GLY A 120 -4.42 -4.33 15.36
C GLY A 120 -4.77 -3.29 14.29
N PHE A 121 -4.28 -3.44 13.06
CA PHE A 121 -4.66 -2.57 11.93
C PHE A 121 -6.05 -2.93 11.42
N VAL A 122 -6.79 -1.94 10.91
CA VAL A 122 -8.16 -2.15 10.42
C VAL A 122 -8.21 -2.92 9.09
N ALA A 123 -7.15 -2.82 8.29
CA ALA A 123 -6.96 -3.52 7.03
C ALA A 123 -5.49 -3.47 6.59
N ALA A 124 -5.17 -4.19 5.51
CA ALA A 124 -3.92 -4.03 4.78
C ALA A 124 -4.21 -3.53 3.37
N ARG A 125 -3.33 -2.66 2.85
CA ARG A 125 -3.29 -2.27 1.44
C ARG A 125 -1.88 -2.38 0.89
N VAL A 126 -1.80 -2.59 -0.42
CA VAL A 126 -0.53 -2.67 -1.14
C VAL A 126 -0.61 -1.84 -2.41
N ILE A 127 0.49 -1.17 -2.75
CA ILE A 127 0.73 -0.67 -4.09
C ILE A 127 1.95 -1.38 -4.67
N GLY A 128 1.85 -1.79 -5.93
CA GLY A 128 2.93 -2.44 -6.64
C GLY A 128 3.09 -1.83 -8.01
N GLU A 129 4.27 -1.29 -8.30
CA GLU A 129 4.58 -0.79 -9.62
C GLU A 129 5.03 -1.96 -10.51
N MET A 130 4.36 -2.15 -11.64
CA MET A 130 4.85 -3.08 -12.65
C MET A 130 6.00 -2.42 -13.41
N MET A 131 7.14 -3.10 -13.44
CA MET A 131 8.26 -2.71 -14.29
C MET A 131 7.86 -2.93 -15.75
N ALA A 132 8.17 -1.95 -16.60
CA ALA A 132 8.09 -2.08 -18.06
C ALA A 132 9.47 -2.50 -18.59
#